data_AF-A0A7S1HIU0-F1
#
_entry.id   AF-A0A7S1HIU0-F1
#
_cell.length_a   1.000
_cell.length_b   1.000
_cell.length_c   1.000
_cell.angle_alpha   90.00
_cell.angle_beta   90.00
_cell.angle_gamma   90.00
#
_symmetry.space_group_name_H-M   'P 1'
#
loop_
_entity.id
_entity.type
_entity.pdbx_description
1 polymer ?
#
loop_
_entity_poly.entity_id
_entity_poly.type
_entity_poly.pdbx_seq_one_letter_code
_entity_poly.pdbx_strand_id
1 'polypeptide(L)'
;GVVCSLWKVDDDSTELLMRRFYQGLSAGAGKCEALAAAQVWLRELPLEEAEGILGRKVQTSQRGRVKPAAKPAGQQQGGGGQAQLPFRAPFHWAVFVLVGV
;
A
#
# COMPACT_ATOMS: atom_id res chain seq x y z
N GLY A 1 10.95 -3.54 -19.39
CA GLY A 1 9.83 -3.71 -18.43
C GLY A 1 8.91 -2.51 -18.35
N VAL A 2 7.60 -2.76 -18.28
CA VAL A 2 6.50 -1.79 -18.04
C VAL A 2 5.82 -2.15 -16.72
N VAL A 3 5.54 -1.16 -15.86
CA VAL A 3 4.74 -1.38 -14.65
C VAL A 3 3.28 -1.05 -14.96
N CYS A 4 2.37 -1.98 -14.68
CA CYS A 4 0.94 -1.80 -14.88
C CYS A 4 0.14 -2.23 -13.63
N SER A 5 -1.08 -1.71 -13.53
CA SER A 5 -2.04 -2.08 -12.50
C SER A 5 -3.08 -3.06 -13.06
N LEU A 6 -3.37 -4.14 -12.32
CA LEU A 6 -4.38 -5.15 -12.67
C LEU A 6 -5.83 -4.68 -12.48
N TRP A 7 -6.06 -3.72 -11.59
CA TRP A 7 -7.35 -3.10 -11.32
C TRP A 7 -7.18 -1.60 -11.05
N LYS A 8 -8.30 -0.86 -11.04
CA LYS A 8 -8.28 0.53 -10.60
C LYS A 8 -8.05 0.58 -9.10
N VAL A 9 -6.91 1.15 -8.71
CA VAL A 9 -6.52 1.40 -7.32
C VAL A 9 -6.66 2.89 -7.00
N ASP A 10 -6.65 3.23 -5.72
CA ASP A 10 -6.71 4.62 -5.26
C ASP A 10 -5.41 5.38 -5.62
N ASP A 11 -5.55 6.67 -5.89
CA ASP A 11 -4.43 7.54 -6.29
C ASP A 11 -3.35 7.60 -5.20
N ASP A 12 -3.74 7.67 -3.92
CA ASP A 12 -2.82 7.68 -2.77
C ASP A 12 -1.93 6.44 -2.73
N SER A 13 -2.49 5.26 -3.05
CA SER A 13 -1.71 4.01 -3.10
C SER A 13 -0.70 4.07 -4.24
N THR A 14 -1.11 4.60 -5.40
CA THR A 14 -0.25 4.73 -6.58
C THR A 14 0.89 5.72 -6.34
N GLU A 15 0.58 6.89 -5.78
CA GLU A 15 1.55 7.95 -5.50
C GLU A 15 2.64 7.45 -4.54
N LEU A 16 2.24 6.86 -3.41
CA LEU A 16 3.17 6.31 -2.42
C LEU A 16 4.03 5.20 -3.01
N LEU A 17 3.42 4.23 -3.68
CA LEU A 17 4.13 3.08 -4.25
C LEU A 17 5.13 3.51 -5.33
N MET A 18 4.72 4.39 -6.25
CA MET A 18 5.61 4.87 -7.32
C MET A 18 6.74 5.71 -6.77
N ARG A 19 6.49 6.55 -5.76
CA ARG A 19 7.55 7.32 -5.09
C ARG A 19 8.61 6.39 -4.49
N ARG A 20 8.20 5.33 -3.77
CA ARG A 20 9.12 4.34 -3.19
C ARG A 20 9.84 3.52 -4.26
N PHE A 21 9.14 3.12 -5.31
CA PHE A 21 9.70 2.40 -6.45
C PHE A 21 10.81 3.22 -7.13
N TYR A 22 10.55 4.48 -7.46
CA TYR A 22 11.55 5.33 -8.09
C TYR A 22 12.74 5.64 -7.18
N GLN A 23 12.53 5.79 -5.87
CA GLN A 23 13.65 5.87 -4.92
C GLN A 23 14.56 4.64 -4.98
N GLY A 24 13.99 3.43 -5.06
CA GLY A 24 14.76 2.20 -5.23
C GLY A 24 15.56 2.20 -6.52
N LEU A 25 14.95 2.62 -7.63
CA LEU A 25 15.65 2.75 -8.92
C LEU A 25 16.79 3.79 -8.86
N SER A 26 16.55 4.95 -8.26
CA SER A 26 17.58 5.97 -8.07
C SER A 26 18.72 5.51 -7.16
N ALA A 27 18.46 4.57 -6.25
CA ALA A 27 19.46 3.92 -5.42
C ALA A 27 20.20 2.75 -6.11
N GLY A 28 19.88 2.46 -7.38
CA GLY A 28 20.54 1.43 -8.18
C GLY A 28 19.92 0.03 -8.08
N ALA A 29 18.78 -0.14 -7.43
CA ALA A 29 18.09 -1.43 -7.35
C ALA A 29 17.54 -1.86 -8.73
N GLY A 30 17.45 -3.17 -8.94
CA GLY A 30 16.79 -3.72 -10.13
C GLY A 30 15.28 -3.41 -10.13
N LYS A 31 14.63 -3.35 -11.30
CA LYS A 31 13.19 -3.01 -11.39
C LYS A 31 12.30 -3.95 -10.59
N CYS A 32 12.54 -5.27 -10.64
CA CYS A 32 11.78 -6.25 -9.86
C CYS A 32 11.98 -6.05 -8.35
N GLU A 33 13.22 -5.83 -7.94
CA GLU A 33 13.59 -5.61 -6.53
C GLU A 33 12.96 -4.32 -5.99
N ALA A 34 13.08 -3.22 -6.74
CA ALA A 34 12.49 -1.93 -6.37
C ALA A 34 10.96 -2.02 -6.24
N LEU A 35 10.30 -2.76 -7.16
CA LEU A 35 8.84 -2.93 -7.10
C LEU A 35 8.43 -3.77 -5.90
N ALA A 36 9.11 -4.91 -5.67
CA ALA A 36 8.82 -5.77 -4.52
C ALA A 36 9.04 -5.03 -3.19
N ALA A 37 10.13 -4.27 -3.07
CA ALA A 37 10.41 -3.45 -1.89
C ALA A 37 9.35 -2.37 -1.68
N ALA A 38 8.87 -1.72 -2.75
CA ALA A 38 7.81 -0.73 -2.67
C ALA A 38 6.46 -1.34 -2.23
N GLN A 39 6.13 -2.54 -2.70
CA GLN A 39 4.91 -3.26 -2.29
C GLN A 39 4.95 -3.65 -0.81
N VAL A 40 6.08 -4.19 -0.33
CA VAL A 40 6.26 -4.54 1.09
C VAL A 40 6.20 -3.30 1.97
N TRP A 41 6.89 -2.23 1.57
CA TRP A 41 6.88 -0.97 2.30
C TRP A 41 5.46 -0.39 2.40
N LEU A 42 4.70 -0.32 1.30
CA LEU A 42 3.36 0.24 1.32
C LEU A 42 2.42 -0.57 2.23
N ARG A 43 2.53 -1.91 2.22
CA ARG A 43 1.73 -2.81 3.07
C ARG A 43 1.91 -2.53 4.56
N GLU A 44 3.08 -2.05 4.95
CA GLU A 44 3.50 -1.84 6.33
C GLU A 44 3.54 -0.36 6.74
N LEU A 45 3.14 0.55 5.83
CA LEU A 45 3.19 1.99 6.06
C LEU A 45 2.11 2.46 7.06
N PRO A 46 2.51 3.08 8.19
CA PRO A 46 1.58 3.71 9.13
C PRO A 46 0.81 4.88 8.52
N LEU A 47 -0.43 5.08 8.98
CA LEU A 47 -1.30 6.18 8.52
C LEU A 47 -0.65 7.55 8.70
N GLU A 48 -0.06 7.81 9.87
CA GLU A 48 0.58 9.09 10.17
C GLU A 48 1.76 9.38 9.23
N GLU A 49 2.59 8.37 8.97
CA GLU A 49 3.70 8.48 8.04
C GLU A 49 3.21 8.70 6.61
N ALA A 50 2.17 7.98 6.19
CA ALA A 50 1.55 8.17 4.87
C ALA A 50 1.02 9.60 4.70
N GLU A 51 0.30 10.13 5.69
CA GLU A 51 -0.21 11.51 5.66
C GLU A 51 0.92 12.53 5.65
N GLY A 52 2.01 12.28 6.38
CA GLY A 52 3.21 13.12 6.37
C GLY A 52 3.90 13.14 5.00
N ILE A 53 3.97 11.99 4.32
CA ILE A 53 4.54 11.87 2.98
C ILE A 53 3.67 12.56 1.92
N LEU A 54 2.34 12.44 2.04
CA LEU A 54 1.36 13.01 1.10
C LEU A 54 1.06 14.49 1.35
N GLY A 55 1.30 15.00 2.57
CA GLY A 55 0.91 16.34 2.99
C GLY A 55 -0.62 16.54 3.09
N ARG A 56 -1.40 15.46 3.08
CA ARG A 56 -2.87 15.46 3.14
C ARG A 56 -3.39 14.19 3.81
N LYS A 57 -4.65 14.24 4.25
CA LYS A 57 -5.35 13.07 4.79
C LYS A 57 -5.48 11.98 3.72
N VAL A 58 -5.19 10.74 4.12
CA VAL A 58 -5.30 9.58 3.22
C VAL A 58 -6.76 9.34 2.85
N GLN A 59 -7.01 9.15 1.55
CA GLN A 59 -8.30 8.82 0.98
C GLN A 59 -8.25 7.40 0.42
N THR A 60 -8.47 6.38 1.27
CA THR A 60 -8.63 5.00 0.79
C THR A 60 -10.11 4.72 0.49
N SER A 61 -10.38 4.12 -0.67
CA SER A 61 -11.72 3.66 -0.99
C SER A 61 -12.07 2.43 -0.17
N GLN A 62 -13.34 2.30 0.24
CA GLN A 62 -13.82 1.10 0.92
C GLN A 62 -13.80 -0.15 0.02
N ARG A 63 -13.45 -0.03 -1.27
CA ARG A 63 -13.50 -1.09 -2.28
C ARG A 63 -12.47 -2.21 -2.04
N GLY A 64 -11.45 -1.97 -1.23
CA GLY A 64 -10.46 -2.96 -0.79
C GLY A 64 -10.68 -3.51 0.62
N ARG A 65 -11.72 -3.04 1.34
CA ARG A 65 -11.99 -3.48 2.70
C ARG A 65 -12.60 -4.88 2.63
N VAL A 66 -11.77 -5.91 2.76
CA VAL A 66 -12.26 -7.27 3.02
C VAL A 66 -13.12 -7.17 4.29
N LYS A 67 -14.43 -7.41 4.17
CA LYS A 67 -15.28 -7.58 5.35
C LYS A 67 -14.58 -8.66 6.18
N PRO A 68 -14.15 -8.39 7.43
CA PRO A 68 -13.66 -9.46 8.26
C PRO A 68 -14.77 -10.53 8.29
N ALA A 69 -14.46 -11.74 7.82
CA ALA A 69 -15.33 -12.88 8.03
C ALA A 69 -15.66 -12.88 9.53
N ALA A 70 -16.95 -12.92 9.84
CA ALA A 70 -17.47 -12.74 11.19
C ALA A 70 -16.55 -13.40 12.21
N LYS A 71 -15.87 -12.60 13.05
CA LYS A 71 -15.05 -13.15 14.12
C LYS A 71 -15.99 -13.93 15.06
N PRO A 72 -15.59 -15.13 15.56
CA PRO A 72 -16.29 -15.73 16.68
C PRO A 72 -16.32 -14.71 17.83
N ALA A 73 -17.44 -14.65 18.53
CA ALA A 73 -17.70 -13.68 19.58
C ALA A 73 -16.52 -13.64 20.57
N GLY A 74 -15.80 -12.52 20.64
CA GLY A 74 -14.67 -12.38 21.55
C GLY A 74 -13.66 -11.27 21.26
N GLN A 75 -13.64 -10.66 20.08
CA GLN A 75 -12.72 -9.54 19.81
C GLN A 75 -13.46 -8.22 19.61
N GLN A 76 -13.78 -7.65 20.77
CA GLN A 76 -14.25 -6.28 20.94
C GLN A 76 -13.29 -5.30 20.25
N GLN A 77 -13.89 -4.33 19.57
CA GLN A 77 -13.27 -3.09 19.16
C GLN A 77 -12.68 -2.42 20.41
N GLY A 78 -11.35 -2.40 20.52
CA GLY A 78 -10.62 -1.68 21.54
C GLY A 78 -9.89 -0.50 20.90
N GLY A 79 -10.26 0.72 21.29
CA GLY A 79 -9.44 1.90 21.06
C GLY A 79 -8.12 1.77 21.85
N GLY A 80 -7.02 2.16 21.20
CA GLY A 80 -5.72 2.26 21.86
C GLY A 80 -4.60 2.37 20.83
N GLY A 81 -3.96 3.54 20.73
CA GLY A 81 -2.61 3.85 20.22
C GLY A 81 -1.87 2.93 19.23
N GLN A 82 -2.55 2.19 18.37
CA GLN A 82 -1.94 1.30 17.37
C GLN A 82 -1.90 2.03 16.03
N ALA A 83 -0.70 2.09 15.44
CA ALA A 83 -0.48 2.61 14.09
C ALA A 83 -1.48 1.96 13.12
N GLN A 84 -2.45 2.73 12.64
CA GLN A 84 -3.38 2.26 11.62
C GLN A 84 -2.58 2.00 10.34
N LEU A 85 -2.77 0.82 9.72
CA LEU A 85 -2.10 0.42 8.49
C LEU A 85 -3.11 0.48 7.33
N PRO A 86 -3.37 1.67 6.75
CA PRO A 86 -4.46 1.88 5.80
C PRO A 86 -4.31 1.04 4.53
N PHE A 87 -3.07 0.74 4.13
CA PHE A 87 -2.77 0.03 2.89
C PHE A 87 -2.46 -1.46 3.09
N ARG A 88 -2.75 -2.04 4.27
CA ARG A 88 -2.43 -3.45 4.56
C ARG A 88 -3.13 -4.42 3.61
N ALA A 89 -4.34 -4.09 3.15
CA ALA A 89 -5.10 -4.94 2.24
C ALA A 89 -4.41 -5.06 0.87
N PRO A 90 -4.34 -6.26 0.27
CA PRO A 90 -3.71 -6.49 -1.04
C PRO A 90 -4.22 -5.59 -2.17
N PHE A 91 -5.46 -5.10 -2.05
CA PHE A 91 -6.06 -4.14 -2.99
C PHE A 91 -5.15 -2.94 -3.30
N HIS A 92 -4.36 -2.47 -2.33
CA HIS A 92 -3.54 -1.25 -2.46
C HIS A 92 -2.17 -1.48 -3.12
N TRP A 93 -1.58 -2.67 -2.96
CA TRP A 93 -0.18 -2.91 -3.38
C TRP A 93 -0.02 -4.10 -4.34
N ALA A 94 -0.85 -5.15 -4.23
CA ALA A 94 -0.74 -6.35 -5.05
C ALA A 94 -1.18 -6.13 -6.51
N VAL A 95 -1.75 -4.96 -6.80
CA VAL A 95 -2.22 -4.57 -8.11
C VAL A 95 -1.09 -4.35 -9.11
N PHE A 96 0.08 -3.94 -8.64
CA PHE A 96 1.19 -3.52 -9.49
C PHE A 96 2.03 -4.72 -9.92
N VAL A 97 2.21 -4.86 -11.23
CA VAL A 97 3.04 -5.90 -11.82
C VAL A 97 4.03 -5.29 -12.80
N LEU A 98 5.22 -5.89 -12.92
CA LEU A 98 6.21 -5.53 -13.92
C LEU A 98 6.20 -6.57 -15.04
N VAL A 99 5.98 -6.12 -16.28
CA VAL A 99 5.94 -6.97 -17.47
C VAL A 99 7.12 -6.64 -18.39
N GLY A 100 7.88 -7.67 -18.75
CA GLY A 100 9.06 -7.57 -19.62
C GLY A 100 10.35 -7.21 -18.89
N VAL A 101 11.47 -7.64 -19.46
CA VAL A 101 12.84 -7.35 -18.98
C VAL A 101 13.25 -5.92 -19.33
#